data_AF-A0A6N9BVD3-F1
#
_entry.id   AF-A0A6N9BVD3-F1
#
_cell.length_a   1.000
_cell.length_b   1.000
_cell.length_c   1.000
_cell.angle_alpha   90.00
_cell.angle_beta   90.00
_cell.angle_gamma   90.00
#
_symmetry.space_group_name_H-M   'P 1'
#
loop_
_entity.id
_entity.type
_entity.pdbx_description
1 polymer ?
#
loop_
_entity_poly.entity_id
_entity_poly.type
_entity_poly.pdbx_seq_one_letter_code
_entity_poly.pdbx_strand_id
1 'polypeptide(L)'
;MAIQRLLKRSGAFTANEREKLDAYFGTSEWFDLLYRRRENLFGEDSTEKVRKAGDVLVGWYRDRLRDAFGYVSEAREVQNTRGAPLYYLIFAGPNRTGARIANHVLKQGARRVA
;
A
#
# COMPACT_ATOMS: atom_id res chain seq x y z
N MET A 1 -7.77 -0.32 4.10
CA MET A 1 -6.56 0.17 4.83
C MET A 1 -6.84 1.52 5.49
N ALA A 2 -6.77 1.62 6.82
CA ALA A 2 -7.05 2.87 7.55
C ALA A 2 -6.14 4.03 7.13
N ILE A 3 -4.85 3.76 6.87
CA ILE A 3 -3.86 4.76 6.43
C ILE A 3 -4.24 5.45 5.11
N GLN A 4 -4.97 4.78 4.22
CA GLN A 4 -5.41 5.37 2.95
C GLN A 4 -6.35 6.56 3.14
N ARG A 5 -7.05 6.63 4.29
CA ARG A 5 -7.92 7.76 4.64
C ARG A 5 -7.13 8.99 5.05
N LEU A 6 -5.93 8.81 5.61
CA LEU A 6 -5.03 9.90 5.99
C LEU A 6 -4.31 10.47 4.75
N LEU A 7 -4.15 9.66 3.71
CA LEU A 7 -3.59 10.07 2.41
C LEU A 7 -4.62 10.86 1.59
N LYS A 8 -4.68 12.18 1.83
CA LYS A 8 -5.62 13.14 1.20
C LYS A 8 -5.58 13.09 -0.33
N ARG A 9 -6.73 13.22 -1.00
CA ARG A 9 -6.80 13.19 -2.48
C ARG A 9 -6.09 14.37 -3.15
N SER A 10 -6.12 15.54 -2.51
CA SER A 10 -5.50 16.77 -3.02
C SER A 10 -3.97 16.81 -2.90
N GLY A 11 -3.37 15.90 -2.12
CA GLY A 11 -1.93 15.96 -1.82
C GLY A 11 -1.50 17.14 -0.95
N ALA A 12 -2.45 17.96 -0.47
CA ALA A 12 -2.17 19.09 0.41
C ALA A 12 -2.06 18.64 1.87
N PHE A 13 -0.84 18.62 2.39
CA PHE A 13 -0.53 18.25 3.78
C PHE A 13 0.12 19.42 4.50
N THR A 14 -0.24 19.62 5.77
CA THR A 14 0.53 20.49 6.66
C THR A 14 1.88 19.84 7.00
N ALA A 15 2.86 20.62 7.45
CA ALA A 15 4.17 20.09 7.85
C ALA A 15 4.05 18.97 8.90
N ASN A 16 3.22 19.17 9.92
CA ASN A 16 2.97 18.19 10.99
C ASN A 16 2.29 16.90 10.49
N GLU A 17 1.39 17.00 9.51
CA GLU A 17 0.78 15.82 8.89
C GLU A 17 1.81 15.02 8.09
N ARG A 18 2.67 15.72 7.35
CA ARG A 18 3.76 15.11 6.58
C ARG A 18 4.74 14.40 7.49
N GLU A 19 5.19 15.05 8.56
CA GLU A 19 6.12 14.46 9.53
C GLU A 19 5.57 13.18 10.17
N LYS A 20 4.27 13.17 10.53
CA LYS A 20 3.62 11.96 11.07
C LYS A 20 3.57 10.83 10.05
N LEU A 21 3.30 11.14 8.79
CA LEU A 21 3.29 10.15 7.72
C LEU A 21 4.71 9.65 7.41
N ASP A 22 5.70 10.54 7.39
CA ASP A 22 7.11 10.20 7.19
C ASP A 22 7.61 9.29 8.32
N ALA A 23 7.25 9.58 9.57
CA ALA A 23 7.55 8.70 10.71
C ALA A 23 6.84 7.34 10.60
N TYR A 24 5.58 7.32 10.16
CA TYR A 24 4.82 6.08 9.98
C TYR A 24 5.39 5.19 8.86
N PHE A 25 5.74 5.78 7.71
CA PHE A 25 6.32 5.07 6.58
C PHE A 25 7.84 4.86 6.74
N GLY A 26 8.48 5.54 7.70
CA GLY A 26 9.93 5.53 7.93
C GLY A 26 10.74 6.23 6.84
N THR A 27 10.10 6.99 5.95
CA THR A 27 10.71 7.75 4.84
C THR A 27 9.67 8.70 4.26
N SER A 28 10.11 9.74 3.54
CA SER A 28 9.25 10.68 2.79
C SER A 28 8.93 10.24 1.35
N GLU A 29 9.55 9.16 0.87
CA GLU A 29 9.40 8.63 -0.49
C GLU A 29 7.96 8.25 -0.87
N TRP A 30 7.09 7.98 0.11
CA TRP A 30 5.69 7.65 -0.14
C TRP A 30 4.96 8.78 -0.89
N PHE A 31 5.39 10.04 -0.72
CA PHE A 31 4.73 11.17 -1.37
C PHE A 31 4.95 11.13 -2.88
N ASP A 32 6.19 10.99 -3.32
CA ASP A 32 6.53 10.97 -4.75
C ASP A 32 6.01 9.70 -5.45
N LEU A 33 5.90 8.62 -4.69
CA LEU A 33 5.26 7.38 -5.16
C LEU A 33 3.75 7.56 -5.43
N LEU A 34 3.06 8.28 -4.54
CA LEU A 34 1.59 8.33 -4.53
C LEU A 34 1.00 9.60 -5.15
N TYR A 35 1.79 10.65 -5.35
CA TYR A 35 1.33 11.94 -5.83
C TYR A 35 2.15 12.37 -7.03
N ARG A 36 1.49 12.85 -8.09
CA ARG A 36 2.15 13.46 -9.24
C ARG A 36 1.60 14.85 -9.47
N ARG A 37 2.48 15.77 -9.88
CA ARG A 37 2.04 17.03 -10.46
C ARG A 37 1.46 16.77 -11.84
N ARG A 38 0.30 17.36 -12.09
CA ARG A 38 -0.33 17.43 -13.41
C ARG A 38 -0.84 18.84 -13.62
N GLU A 39 -0.49 19.38 -14.78
CA GLU A 39 -1.07 20.61 -15.28
C GLU A 39 -2.51 20.31 -15.72
N ASN A 40 -3.45 21.13 -15.23
CA ASN A 40 -4.85 21.01 -15.63
C ASN A 40 -5.07 21.71 -16.99
N LEU A 41 -6.30 21.62 -17.51
CA LEU A 41 -6.66 22.23 -18.81
C LEU A 41 -6.53 23.77 -18.83
N PHE A 42 -6.28 24.40 -17.68
CA PHE A 42 -6.14 25.84 -17.51
C PHE A 42 -4.70 26.27 -17.19
N GLY A 43 -3.73 25.35 -17.28
CA GLY A 43 -2.33 25.65 -17.01
C GLY A 43 -1.98 25.77 -15.53
N GLU A 44 -2.88 25.36 -14.61
CA GLU A 44 -2.59 25.37 -13.18
C GLU A 44 -1.99 24.04 -12.74
N ASP A 45 -0.91 24.12 -11.98
CA ASP A 45 -0.26 22.97 -11.36
C ASP A 45 -1.15 22.38 -10.25
N SER A 46 -1.72 21.20 -10.52
CA SER A 46 -2.46 20.43 -9.54
C SER A 46 -1.67 19.20 -9.09
N THR A 47 -1.76 18.87 -7.80
CA THR A 47 -1.19 17.61 -7.29
C THR A 47 -2.29 16.58 -7.24
N GLU A 48 -2.12 15.50 -8.00
CA GLU A 48 -3.09 14.41 -8.07
C GLU A 48 -2.54 13.12 -7.46
N LYS A 49 -3.38 12.47 -6.66
CA LYS A 49 -3.09 11.13 -6.15
C LYS A 49 -3.19 10.11 -7.30
N VAL A 50 -2.17 9.26 -7.44
CA VAL A 50 -2.07 8.26 -8.49
C VAL A 50 -3.25 7.28 -8.44
N ARG A 51 -3.74 6.87 -9.62
CA ARG A 51 -4.77 5.83 -9.73
C ARG A 51 -4.29 4.54 -9.07
N LYS A 52 -5.19 3.83 -8.39
CA LYS A 52 -4.87 2.60 -7.65
C LYS A 52 -3.73 2.82 -6.63
N ALA A 53 -3.66 4.00 -6.00
CA ALA A 53 -2.70 4.32 -4.94
C ALA A 53 -2.60 3.26 -3.84
N GLY A 54 -3.68 2.53 -3.56
CA GLY A 54 -3.65 1.40 -2.63
C GLY A 54 -2.76 0.26 -3.10
N ASP A 55 -2.91 -0.15 -4.36
CA ASP A 55 -2.14 -1.24 -4.97
C ASP A 55 -0.66 -0.84 -5.09
N VAL A 56 -0.40 0.42 -5.47
CA VAL A 56 0.95 0.99 -5.54
C VAL A 56 1.62 0.96 -4.16
N LEU A 57 0.90 1.41 -3.12
CA LEU A 57 1.43 1.41 -1.75
C LEU A 57 1.72 -0.01 -1.24
N VAL A 58 0.83 -0.96 -1.53
CA VAL A 58 1.02 -2.37 -1.16
C VAL A 58 2.22 -2.97 -1.89
N GLY A 59 2.40 -2.67 -3.18
CA GLY A 59 3.58 -3.08 -3.94
C GLY A 59 4.87 -2.56 -3.31
N TRP A 60 4.92 -1.26 -3.03
CA TRP A 60 6.08 -0.63 -2.40
C TRP A 60 6.40 -1.21 -1.01
N TYR A 61 5.39 -1.47 -0.18
CA TYR A 61 5.62 -2.17 1.09
C TYR A 61 6.18 -3.58 0.89
N ARG A 62 5.68 -4.34 -0.10
CA ARG A 62 6.19 -5.69 -0.38
C ARG A 62 7.63 -5.66 -0.84
N ASP A 63 8.04 -4.68 -1.63
CA ASP A 63 9.41 -4.54 -2.10
C ASP A 63 10.35 -4.25 -0.93
N ARG A 64 9.97 -3.33 -0.03
CA ARG A 64 10.75 -3.07 1.20
C ARG A 64 10.85 -4.29 2.11
N LEU A 65 9.77 -5.06 2.24
CA LEU A 65 9.79 -6.33 2.97
C LEU A 65 10.70 -7.36 2.29
N ARG A 66 10.80 -7.33 0.95
CA ARG A 66 11.66 -8.25 0.19
C ARG A 66 13.12 -7.88 0.38
N ASP A 67 13.43 -6.60 0.39
CA ASP A 67 14.80 -6.13 0.65
C ASP A 67 15.24 -6.50 2.08
N ALA A 68 14.33 -6.39 3.07
CA ALA A 68 14.63 -6.70 4.46
C ALA A 68 14.69 -8.21 4.78
N PHE A 69 13.80 -9.02 4.19
CA PHE A 69 13.63 -10.43 4.56
C PHE A 69 13.96 -11.44 3.46
N GLY A 70 14.24 -10.99 2.24
CA GLY A 70 14.56 -11.84 1.08
C GLY A 70 13.33 -12.41 0.36
N TYR A 71 12.43 -13.11 1.05
CA TYR A 71 11.24 -13.71 0.43
C TYR A 71 9.94 -13.17 1.01
N VAL A 72 9.01 -12.80 0.12
CA VAL A 72 7.71 -12.20 0.48
C VAL A 72 6.59 -12.85 -0.32
N SER A 73 5.44 -13.08 0.32
CA SER A 73 4.23 -13.59 -0.32
C SER A 73 3.57 -12.56 -1.24
N GLU A 74 2.58 -12.99 -2.01
CA GLU A 74 1.56 -12.10 -2.57
C GLU A 74 0.79 -11.42 -1.43
N ALA A 75 0.43 -10.15 -1.65
CA ALA A 75 -0.44 -9.45 -0.72
C ALA A 75 -1.86 -9.91 -0.93
N ARG A 76 -2.50 -10.36 0.14
CA ARG A 76 -3.90 -10.77 0.12
C ARG A 76 -4.77 -9.70 0.74
N GLU A 77 -5.68 -9.15 -0.05
CA GLU A 77 -6.73 -8.27 0.46
C GLU A 77 -7.74 -9.09 1.27
N VAL A 78 -7.92 -8.69 2.52
CA VAL A 78 -8.98 -9.21 3.39
C VAL A 78 -10.12 -8.20 3.41
N GLN A 79 -11.31 -8.70 3.10
CA GLN A 79 -12.53 -7.92 2.98
C GLN A 79 -13.48 -8.25 4.13
N ASN A 80 -14.38 -7.33 4.45
CA ASN A 80 -15.50 -7.63 5.35
C ASN A 80 -16.57 -8.47 4.62
N THR A 81 -17.60 -8.89 5.35
CA THR A 81 -18.74 -9.66 4.80
C THR A 81 -19.53 -8.91 3.72
N ARG A 82 -19.35 -7.59 3.59
CA ARG A 82 -19.94 -6.75 2.54
C ARG A 82 -18.98 -6.49 1.37
N GLY A 83 -17.84 -7.18 1.30
CA GLY A 83 -16.85 -7.05 0.23
C GLY A 83 -15.93 -5.82 0.30
N ALA A 84 -15.97 -5.04 1.38
CA ALA A 84 -15.13 -3.84 1.51
C ALA A 84 -13.73 -4.17 2.07
N PRO A 85 -12.64 -3.61 1.51
CA PRO A 85 -11.26 -3.85 1.95
C PRO A 85 -10.99 -3.41 3.38
N LEU A 86 -10.54 -4.33 4.23
CA LEU A 86 -10.10 -4.06 5.60
C LEU A 86 -8.58 -3.86 5.63
N TYR A 87 -7.82 -4.93 5.41
CA TYR A 87 -6.36 -4.97 5.51
C TYR A 87 -5.74 -5.86 4.43
N TYR A 88 -4.43 -5.72 4.22
CA TYR A 88 -3.64 -6.62 3.41
C TYR A 88 -2.82 -7.53 4.31
N LEU A 89 -2.87 -8.83 4.05
CA LEU A 89 -2.06 -9.82 4.74
C LEU A 89 -0.87 -10.21 3.85
N ILE A 90 0.33 -10.09 4.40
CA ILE A 90 1.60 -10.35 3.72
C ILE A 90 2.49 -11.15 4.66
N PHE A 91 3.12 -12.21 4.16
CA PHE A 91 4.18 -12.93 4.84
C PHE A 91 5.54 -12.49 4.29
N ALA A 92 6.52 -12.30 5.17
CA ALA A 92 7.91 -12.02 4.82
C ALA A 92 8.84 -12.85 5.70
N GLY A 93 9.90 -13.43 5.12
CA GLY A 93 10.89 -14.20 5.86
C GLY A 93 12.04 -14.72 4.99
N PRO A 94 13.13 -15.20 5.60
CA PRO A 94 14.36 -15.60 4.89
C PRO A 94 14.24 -16.92 4.11
N ASN A 95 13.10 -17.60 4.17
CA ASN A 95 12.92 -18.93 3.59
C ASN A 95 11.93 -18.93 2.42
N ARG A 96 12.43 -19.32 1.23
CA ARG A 96 11.64 -19.45 0.00
C ARG A 96 10.45 -20.41 0.14
N THR A 97 10.63 -21.52 0.85
CA THR A 97 9.56 -22.50 1.10
C THR A 97 8.47 -21.90 1.96
N GLY A 98 8.83 -21.09 2.96
CA GLY A 98 7.87 -20.35 3.79
C GLY A 98 6.99 -19.43 2.96
N ALA A 99 7.58 -18.64 2.05
CA ALA A 99 6.82 -17.77 1.16
C ALA A 99 5.89 -18.57 0.22
N ARG A 100 6.32 -19.73 -0.27
CA ARG A 100 5.48 -20.62 -1.10
C ARG A 100 4.29 -21.18 -0.32
N ILE A 101 4.50 -21.62 0.92
CA ILE A 101 3.42 -22.11 1.79
C ILE A 101 2.45 -20.97 2.10
N ALA A 102 2.96 -19.79 2.46
CA ALA A 102 2.13 -18.62 2.74
C ALA A 102 1.24 -18.27 1.54
N ASN A 103 1.80 -18.22 0.32
CA ASN A 103 1.01 -18.01 -0.91
C ASN A 103 -0.11 -19.05 -1.07
N HIS A 104 0.17 -20.31 -0.78
CA HIS A 104 -0.82 -21.38 -0.87
C HIS A 104 -1.97 -21.17 0.14
N VAL A 105 -1.65 -20.91 1.40
CA VAL A 105 -2.63 -20.70 2.48
C VAL A 105 -3.48 -19.45 2.24
N LEU A 106 -2.83 -18.32 1.90
CA LEU A 106 -3.52 -17.06 1.64
C LEU A 106 -4.48 -17.14 0.45
N LYS A 107 -4.17 -17.97 -0.56
CA LYS A 107 -5.06 -18.23 -1.69
C LYS A 107 -6.28 -19.06 -1.29
N GLN A 108 -6.14 -20.01 -0.37
CA GLN A 108 -7.26 -20.85 0.07
C GLN A 108 -8.27 -20.10 0.96
N GLY A 109 -7.80 -19.21 1.83
CA GLY A 109 -8.66 -18.39 2.69
C GLY A 109 -9.68 -17.55 1.91
N ALA A 110 -9.38 -17.24 0.64
CA ALA A 110 -10.29 -16.53 -0.28
C ALA A 110 -11.55 -17.33 -0.66
N ARG A 111 -11.50 -18.67 -0.63
CA ARG A 111 -12.58 -19.53 -1.15
C ARG A 111 -13.70 -19.80 -0.14
N ARG A 112 -13.49 -19.53 1.15
CA ARG A 112 -14.44 -19.88 2.22
C ARG A 112 -15.44 -18.78 2.58
N VAL A 113 -15.38 -17.63 1.91
CA VAL A 113 -16.26 -16.47 2.17
C VAL A 113 -17.22 -16.21 0.98
N ALA A 114 -17.41 -17.22 0.12
CA ALA A 114 -18.39 -17.20 -0.96
C ALA A 114 -19.55 -18.14 -0.62
#